data_AF-A0AAV3ZYD4-F1
#
_entry.id   AF-A0AAV3ZYD4-F1
#
_cell.length_a   1.000
_cell.length_b   1.000
_cell.length_c   1.000
_cell.angle_alpha   90.00
_cell.angle_beta   90.00
_cell.angle_gamma   90.00
#
_symmetry.space_group_name_H-M   'P 1'
#
loop_
_entity.id
_entity.type
_entity.pdbx_description
1 polymer ?
#
loop_
_entity_poly.entity_id
_entity_poly.type
_entity_poly.pdbx_seq_one_letter_code
_entity_poly.pdbx_strand_id
1 'polypeptide(L)'
;MDVTKLGSYMGLWQLMAAANALNVKIISIYPPKGQSCGRILDRTVVPLSVSQEQKQTYQRSIVILWTSTRNDMVDEFWMANHVEPMLPLSEPFDISIE
;
A
#
# COMPACT_ATOMS: atom_id res chain seq x y z
N MET A 1 -1.57 20.18 7.96
CA MET A 1 -2.03 18.85 7.53
C MET A 1 -2.63 18.19 8.76
N ASP A 2 -3.94 17.99 8.78
CA ASP A 2 -4.65 17.45 9.95
C ASP A 2 -4.90 15.95 9.71
N VAL A 3 -3.96 15.13 10.18
CA VAL A 3 -3.90 13.69 9.88
C VAL A 3 -4.95 12.86 10.62
N THR A 4 -5.62 13.44 11.62
CA THR A 4 -6.67 12.78 12.42
C THR A 4 -8.08 13.25 12.06
N LYS A 5 -8.21 14.27 11.19
CA LYS A 5 -9.51 14.77 10.76
C LYS A 5 -10.23 13.77 9.85
N LEU A 6 -11.48 13.48 10.18
CA LEU A 6 -12.36 12.67 9.35
C LEU A 6 -12.52 13.30 7.95
N GLY A 7 -12.43 12.47 6.91
CA GLY A 7 -12.49 12.90 5.52
C GLY A 7 -11.19 13.51 4.97
N SER A 8 -10.11 13.55 5.75
CA SER A 8 -8.78 13.90 5.25
C SER A 8 -8.16 12.74 4.48
N TYR A 9 -7.32 13.06 3.49
CA TYR A 9 -6.55 12.05 2.77
C TYR A 9 -5.49 11.43 3.69
N MET A 10 -5.46 10.10 3.69
CA MET A 10 -4.42 9.33 4.34
C MET A 10 -3.10 9.47 3.55
N GLY A 11 -1.97 9.54 4.26
CA GLY A 11 -0.65 9.57 3.66
C GLY A 11 0.32 8.60 4.33
N LEU A 12 1.61 8.74 4.01
CA LEU A 12 2.66 7.86 4.52
C LEU A 12 2.77 7.84 6.05
N TRP A 13 2.44 8.95 6.73
CA TRP A 13 2.50 9.05 8.18
C TRP A 13 1.48 8.16 8.88
N GLN A 14 0.25 8.07 8.36
CA GLN A 14 -0.76 7.16 8.90
C GLN A 14 -0.39 5.70 8.64
N LEU A 15 0.22 5.39 7.49
CA LEU A 15 0.76 4.04 7.23
C LEU A 15 1.87 3.69 8.23
N MET A 16 2.77 4.63 8.53
CA MET A 16 3.81 4.43 9.54
C MET A 16 3.21 4.22 10.94
N ALA A 17 2.22 5.03 11.33
CA ALA A 17 1.53 4.87 12.60
C ALA A 17 0.84 3.49 12.69
N ALA A 18 0.16 3.06 11.63
CA ALA A 18 -0.51 1.75 11.56
C ALA A 18 0.49 0.59 11.65
N ALA A 19 1.60 0.65 10.90
CA ALA A 19 2.65 -0.37 10.95
C ALA A 19 3.22 -0.53 12.37
N ASN A 20 3.44 0.59 13.08
CA ASN A 20 3.91 0.59 14.47
C ASN A 20 2.86 0.06 15.44
N ALA A 21 1.62 0.54 15.36
CA ALA A 21 0.55 0.15 16.29
C ALA A 21 0.17 -1.34 16.16
N LEU A 22 0.14 -1.87 14.92
CA LEU A 22 -0.21 -3.25 14.65
C LEU A 22 1.00 -4.19 14.69
N ASN A 23 2.22 -3.64 14.75
CA ASN A 23 3.48 -4.36 14.63
C ASN A 23 3.53 -5.27 13.38
N VAL A 24 3.14 -4.71 12.22
CA VAL A 24 3.11 -5.41 10.92
C VAL A 24 3.91 -4.65 9.87
N LYS A 25 4.42 -5.39 8.88
CA LYS A 25 4.98 -4.78 7.67
C LYS A 25 3.83 -4.37 6.76
N ILE A 26 3.84 -3.13 6.26
CA ILE A 26 2.87 -2.66 5.27
C ILE A 26 3.59 -2.44 3.94
N ILE A 27 3.12 -3.12 2.89
CA ILE A 27 3.60 -2.97 1.52
C ILE A 27 2.57 -2.11 0.79
N SER A 28 2.98 -0.90 0.42
CA SER A 28 2.12 0.11 -0.19
C SER A 28 2.41 0.21 -1.69
N ILE A 29 1.49 -0.29 -2.52
CA ILE A 29 1.62 -0.41 -3.98
C ILE A 29 1.00 0.82 -4.65
N TYR A 30 1.78 1.49 -5.50
CA TYR A 30 1.33 2.60 -6.35
C TYR A 30 1.41 2.18 -7.82
N PRO A 31 0.27 1.90 -8.48
CA PRO A 31 0.26 1.59 -9.90
C PRO A 31 0.50 2.86 -10.72
N PRO A 32 1.22 2.76 -11.85
CA PRO A 32 1.21 3.80 -12.87
C PRO A 32 -0.18 3.90 -13.50
N LYS A 33 -0.59 5.10 -13.95
CA LYS A 33 -1.87 5.28 -14.63
C LYS A 33 -1.96 4.35 -15.85
N GLY A 34 -3.06 3.60 -15.94
CA GLY A 34 -3.36 2.74 -17.10
C GLY A 34 -2.45 1.53 -17.29
N GLN A 35 -1.53 1.24 -16.37
CA GLN A 35 -0.72 0.02 -16.44
C GLN A 35 -1.34 -1.11 -15.63
N SER A 36 -1.33 -2.31 -16.23
CA SER A 36 -1.46 -3.56 -15.49
C SER A 36 -0.31 -3.69 -14.49
N CYS A 37 -0.50 -4.47 -13.43
CA CYS A 37 0.35 -4.57 -12.24
C CYS A 37 1.82 -4.99 -12.46
N GLY A 38 2.36 -4.96 -13.69
CA GLY A 38 3.72 -5.40 -14.03
C GLY A 38 4.84 -4.42 -13.67
N ARG A 39 4.56 -3.11 -13.48
CA ARG A 39 5.53 -2.13 -12.97
C ARG A 39 4.94 -1.39 -11.79
N ILE A 40 5.00 -2.01 -10.63
CA ILE A 40 4.54 -1.43 -9.37
C ILE A 40 5.66 -0.59 -8.76
N LEU A 41 5.35 0.65 -8.40
CA LEU A 41 6.17 1.36 -7.42
C LEU A 41 5.68 0.95 -6.03
N ASP A 42 6.49 0.23 -5.26
CA ASP A 42 6.15 -0.09 -3.88
C ASP A 42 6.90 0.80 -2.88
N ARG A 43 6.23 1.11 -1.78
CA ARG A 43 6.86 1.65 -0.58
C ARG A 43 6.62 0.67 0.56
N THR A 44 7.69 0.13 1.10
CA THR A 44 7.61 -0.74 2.27
C THR A 44 7.76 0.08 3.55
N VAL A 45 6.80 -0.06 4.46
CA VAL A 45 6.79 0.55 5.78
C VAL A 45 6.98 -0.55 6.81
N VAL A 46 7.99 -0.39 7.66
CA VAL A 46 8.32 -1.34 8.74
C VAL A 46 8.16 -0.65 10.10
N PRO A 47 7.73 -1.38 11.14
CA PRO A 47 7.65 -0.81 12.48
C PRO A 47 9.05 -0.42 12.99
N LEU A 48 9.13 0.68 13.73
CA LEU A 48 10.38 1.28 14.21
C LEU A 48 10.93 0.56 15.45
N SER A 49 10.05 0.06 16.31
CA SER A 49 10.37 -0.48 17.64
C SER A 49 10.71 -1.97 17.68
N VAL A 50 10.70 -2.68 16.55
CA VAL A 50 11.12 -4.10 16.50
C VAL A 50 12.64 -4.22 16.42
N SER A 51 13.22 -5.09 17.27
CA SER A 51 14.63 -5.46 17.16
C SER A 51 14.92 -6.09 15.79
N GLN A 52 16.17 -6.02 15.30
CA GLN A 52 16.51 -6.61 14.00
C GLN A 52 16.17 -8.11 13.91
N GLU A 53 16.28 -8.84 15.02
CA GLU A 53 15.86 -10.24 15.11
C GLU A 53 14.34 -10.39 15.00
N GLN A 54 13.56 -9.55 15.69
CA GLN A 54 12.09 -9.57 15.60
C GLN A 54 11.58 -9.19 14.21
N LYS A 55 12.32 -8.36 13.47
CA LYS A 55 12.02 -8.04 12.07
C LYS A 55 12.09 -9.28 11.17
N GLN A 56 12.83 -10.32 11.51
CA GLN A 56 12.95 -11.53 10.69
C GLN A 56 11.85 -12.58 11.01
N THR A 57 11.34 -12.61 12.24
CA THR A 57 10.46 -13.69 12.72
C THR A 57 8.96 -13.40 12.59
N TYR A 58 8.53 -12.13 12.54
CA TYR A 58 7.10 -11.75 12.72
C TYR A 58 6.39 -11.17 11.49
N GLN A 59 6.92 -11.27 10.27
CA GLN A 59 6.38 -10.46 9.15
C GLN A 59 5.07 -10.98 8.53
N ARG A 60 3.98 -10.97 9.31
CA ARG A 60 2.66 -10.72 8.75
C ARG A 60 2.75 -9.41 7.98
N SER A 61 2.46 -9.50 6.69
CA SER A 61 2.52 -8.39 5.76
C SER A 61 1.11 -8.02 5.37
N ILE A 62 0.75 -6.75 5.48
CA ILE A 62 -0.46 -6.20 4.89
C ILE A 62 -0.05 -5.55 3.57
N VAL A 63 -0.67 -5.96 2.48
CA VAL A 63 -0.46 -5.33 1.18
C VAL A 63 -1.65 -4.41 0.93
N ILE A 64 -1.38 -3.18 0.52
CA ILE A 64 -2.41 -2.22 0.13
C ILE A 64 -2.11 -1.71 -1.28
N LEU A 65 -3.17 -1.49 -2.05
CA LEU A 65 -3.12 -0.90 -3.38
C LEU A 65 -3.69 0.51 -3.32
N TRP A 66 -2.92 1.49 -3.78
CA TRP A 66 -3.41 2.84 -4.01
C TRP A 66 -4.10 2.92 -5.36
N THR A 67 -5.35 3.37 -5.36
CA THR A 67 -6.13 3.61 -6.56
C THR A 67 -6.63 5.05 -6.57
N SER A 68 -7.44 5.37 -7.56
CA SER A 68 -8.10 6.67 -7.65
C SER A 68 -9.57 6.48 -7.94
N THR A 69 -10.41 7.22 -7.22
CA THR A 69 -11.86 7.33 -7.48
C THR A 69 -12.19 8.57 -8.31
N ARG A 70 -11.17 9.31 -8.75
CA ARG A 70 -11.32 10.56 -9.50
C ARG A 70 -11.55 10.27 -10.98
N ASN A 71 -12.58 10.91 -11.54
CA ASN A 71 -12.90 10.84 -12.97
C ASN A 71 -12.28 11.99 -13.78
N ASP A 72 -11.67 12.98 -13.11
CA ASP A 72 -11.10 14.19 -13.70
C ASP A 72 -9.58 14.11 -13.89
N MET A 73 -9.00 12.90 -13.84
CA MET A 73 -7.56 12.70 -13.86
C MET A 73 -6.98 12.83 -15.28
N VAL A 74 -6.19 13.87 -15.52
CA VAL A 74 -5.31 13.99 -16.69
C VAL A 74 -4.03 13.15 -16.51
N ASP A 75 -3.35 12.77 -17.60
CA ASP A 75 -2.20 11.85 -17.55
C ASP A 75 -1.02 12.38 -16.72
N GLU A 76 -0.87 13.70 -16.64
CA GLU A 76 0.22 14.37 -15.92
C GLU A 76 0.07 14.36 -14.40
N PHE A 77 -1.13 14.13 -13.87
CA PHE A 77 -1.42 14.26 -12.43
C PHE A 77 -2.11 13.02 -11.86
N TRP A 78 -1.50 11.84 -11.99
CA TRP A 78 -1.95 10.66 -11.25
C TRP A 78 -1.94 10.94 -9.75
N MET A 79 -3.13 10.96 -9.14
CA MET A 79 -3.31 11.19 -7.71
C MET A 79 -3.98 9.97 -7.07
N ALA A 80 -3.17 9.17 -6.40
CA ALA A 80 -3.62 8.14 -5.49
C ALA A 80 -4.41 8.80 -4.33
N ASN A 81 -5.71 8.52 -4.25
CA ASN A 81 -6.60 9.12 -3.25
C ASN A 81 -7.54 8.10 -2.59
N HIS A 82 -7.39 6.83 -2.97
CA HIS A 82 -8.20 5.71 -2.52
C HIS A 82 -7.28 4.53 -2.22
N VAL A 83 -7.61 3.73 -1.20
CA VAL A 83 -6.77 2.63 -0.71
C VAL A 83 -7.62 1.37 -0.61
N GLU A 84 -7.11 0.28 -1.17
CA GLU A 84 -7.73 -1.03 -1.13
C GLU A 84 -6.78 -2.05 -0.47
N PRO A 85 -7.23 -2.84 0.52
CA PRO A 85 -6.45 -3.94 1.04
C PRO A 85 -6.35 -5.05 -0.01
N MET A 86 -5.15 -5.57 -0.22
CA MET A 86 -4.93 -6.74 -1.06
C MET A 86 -4.87 -7.99 -0.18
N LEU A 87 -5.73 -8.95 -0.49
CA LEU A 87 -5.66 -10.27 0.12
C LEU A 87 -4.64 -11.12 -0.62
N PRO A 88 -3.82 -11.91 0.12
CA PRO A 88 -2.98 -12.89 -0.53
C PRO A 88 -3.88 -13.87 -1.29
N LEU A 89 -3.54 -14.11 -2.55
CA LEU A 89 -4.18 -15.17 -3.31
C LEU A 89 -3.75 -16.48 -2.65
N SER A 90 -4.73 -17.34 -2.36
CA SER A 90 -4.48 -18.65 -1.75
C SER A 90 -3.65 -19.56 -2.67
N GLU A 91 -3.64 -19.29 -3.98
CA GLU A 91 -2.82 -19.97 -4.99
C GLU A 91 -2.27 -18.97 -6.02
N PRO A 92 -1.11 -19.24 -6.64
CA PRO A 92 -0.62 -18.47 -7.79
C PRO A 92 -1.61 -18.59 -8.96
N PHE A 93 -2.05 -17.48 -9.53
CA PHE A 93 -2.86 -17.51 -10.76
C PHE A 93 -1.93 -17.66 -11.96
N ASP A 94 -2.09 -18.75 -12.71
CA ASP A 94 -1.42 -18.95 -13.98
C ASP A 94 -2.11 -18.08 -15.03
N ILE A 95 -1.47 -16.96 -15.41
CA ILE A 95 -1.95 -16.12 -16.51
C ILE A 95 -1.28 -16.63 -17.77
N SER A 96 -1.79 -17.72 -18.34
CA SER A 96 -1.51 -18.06 -19.73
C SER A 96 -2.18 -17.01 -20.60
N ILE A 97 -1.37 -16.08 -21.11
CA ILE A 97 -1.79 -15.12 -22.13
C ILE A 97 -1.89 -15.91 -23.45
N GLU A 98 -3.12 -16.19 -23.90
CA GLU A 98 -3.41 -16.62 -25.27
C GLU A 98 -3.25 -15.47 -26.28
#